data_AF-A0A1T4TA38-F1
#
_entry.id   AF-A0A1T4TA38-F1
#
_cell.length_a   1.000
_cell.length_b   1.000
_cell.length_c   1.000
_cell.angle_alpha   90.00
_cell.angle_beta   90.00
_cell.angle_gamma   90.00
#
_symmetry.space_group_name_H-M   'P 1'
#
loop_
_entity.id
_entity.type
_entity.pdbx_description
1 polymer ?
#
loop_
_entity_poly.entity_id
_entity_poly.type
_entity_poly.pdbx_seq_one_letter_code
_entity_poly.pdbx_strand_id
1 'polypeptide(L)'
;MPAGLPVVVAAGRPDSAVNRAVPLAKSRRRRPGRPARAGRGRADLRALDDVSDAVSATVAAADRDVLAFGPATAAGRRMVRRTDDTGFLLWEEEPRTAPFDDGGSAHGDEGAPMADSPEAARHARTGPARAGRIWPAGGVAVFAAALLALVLTGHTEAERSADEYGAQPLWTLLGPVAVGLLLVRSVPPRVPDLDPALRLGLHGRPVGRETLGLLACSALFVAAQASAGLVLGDEEASLVYPLTKVVFLLVVPLVLMRLWRPDRRLAPGPTALGARPGRGWRWGGLVAVVVYLWATVFSPWAPAPPTAEQLPPYAVTVVVMTVTFLTASVLEEFFYRLWLQSRLEVLFGRWAGIVLSALVFASMHVVSHGAIGHLGLDLAVVVTVQGTAGLLFGYLWSRYRNLWLLILLHGGTNALGLVPFLLGAA
;
A
#
# COMPACT_ATOMS: atom_id res chain seq x y z
N MET A 1 -9.76 -66.72 -23.76
CA MET A 1 -9.53 -65.26 -23.90
C MET A 1 -10.86 -64.57 -24.13
N PRO A 2 -11.18 -63.48 -23.43
CA PRO A 2 -10.73 -63.06 -22.08
C PRO A 2 -11.91 -63.08 -21.08
N ALA A 3 -11.77 -63.59 -19.84
CA ALA A 3 -11.05 -63.03 -18.67
C ALA A 3 -11.70 -61.71 -18.20
N GLY A 4 -12.28 -61.55 -17.01
CA GLY A 4 -12.06 -62.23 -15.73
C GLY A 4 -11.12 -61.39 -14.86
N LEU A 5 -11.65 -60.50 -14.02
CA LEU A 5 -10.94 -59.89 -12.90
C LEU A 5 -11.91 -59.66 -11.72
N PRO A 6 -11.69 -60.30 -10.56
CA PRO A 6 -12.41 -60.01 -9.33
C PRO A 6 -11.75 -58.88 -8.54
N VAL A 7 -12.60 -58.09 -7.86
CA VAL A 7 -12.22 -57.07 -6.88
C VAL A 7 -11.64 -57.77 -5.65
N VAL A 8 -10.34 -57.60 -5.42
CA VAL A 8 -9.66 -58.01 -4.18
C VAL A 8 -9.81 -56.87 -3.18
N VAL A 9 -10.62 -57.11 -2.14
CA VAL A 9 -10.66 -56.30 -0.91
C VAL A 9 -9.48 -56.76 -0.04
N ALA A 10 -8.42 -55.96 0.00
CA ALA A 10 -7.32 -56.16 0.92
C ALA A 10 -7.66 -55.51 2.27
N ALA A 11 -8.06 -56.34 3.24
CA ALA A 11 -8.12 -55.97 4.64
C ALA A 11 -6.69 -55.92 5.21
N GLY A 12 -6.14 -54.72 5.41
CA GLY A 12 -4.90 -54.51 6.15
C GLY A 12 -5.14 -54.62 7.65
N ARG A 13 -4.53 -55.62 8.29
CA ARG A 13 -4.40 -55.72 9.75
C ARG A 13 -3.43 -54.65 10.27
N PRO A 14 -3.63 -54.10 11.48
CA PRO A 14 -2.65 -53.24 12.14
C PRO A 14 -1.58 -54.12 12.81
N ASP A 15 -0.35 -54.04 12.32
CA ASP A 15 0.80 -54.60 13.01
C ASP A 15 1.20 -53.69 14.18
N SER A 16 1.07 -54.27 15.38
CA SER A 16 1.57 -53.78 16.65
C SER A 16 3.10 -53.72 16.64
N ALA A 17 3.67 -52.51 16.50
CA ALA A 17 5.08 -52.27 16.74
C ALA A 17 5.33 -52.09 18.25
N VAL A 18 6.00 -53.10 18.80
CA VAL A 18 6.52 -53.22 20.15
C VAL A 18 7.58 -52.15 20.42
N ASN A 19 7.30 -51.21 21.33
CA ASN A 19 8.29 -50.30 21.91
C ASN A 19 9.25 -51.10 22.81
N ARG A 20 10.43 -51.45 22.28
CA ARG A 20 11.56 -51.93 23.09
C ARG A 20 12.21 -50.74 23.78
N ALA A 21 12.16 -50.75 25.11
CA ALA A 21 12.91 -49.85 25.97
C ALA A 21 14.42 -50.09 25.80
N VAL A 22 15.15 -49.03 25.48
CA VAL A 22 16.63 -48.97 25.51
C VAL A 22 17.05 -48.37 26.87
N PRO A 23 17.94 -49.01 27.65
CA PRO A 23 18.38 -48.48 28.93
C PRO A 23 19.36 -47.32 28.72
N LEU A 24 19.01 -46.13 29.21
CA LEU A 24 19.89 -44.97 29.27
C LEU A 24 20.97 -45.17 30.35
N ALA A 25 22.20 -45.37 29.89
CA ALA A 25 23.40 -45.32 30.73
C ALA A 25 23.62 -43.89 31.27
N LYS A 26 23.73 -43.78 32.59
CA LYS A 26 24.09 -42.54 33.31
C LYS A 26 25.52 -42.10 32.94
N SER A 27 25.67 -41.13 32.05
CA SER A 27 26.94 -40.44 31.85
C SER A 27 27.08 -39.27 32.84
N ARG A 28 28.16 -39.31 33.64
CA ARG A 28 28.57 -38.28 34.59
C ARG A 28 28.86 -36.96 33.84
N ARG A 29 28.04 -35.92 34.05
CA ARG A 29 28.37 -34.55 33.63
C ARG A 29 29.51 -34.00 34.49
N ARG A 30 30.66 -33.76 33.87
CA ARG A 30 31.72 -32.87 34.38
C ARG A 30 31.25 -31.41 34.27
N ARG A 31 31.49 -30.63 35.32
CA ARG A 31 31.28 -29.17 35.35
C ARG A 31 32.19 -28.47 34.32
N PRO A 32 31.68 -27.56 33.46
CA PRO A 32 32.53 -26.64 32.72
C PRO A 32 32.95 -25.47 33.62
N GLY A 33 34.24 -25.11 33.56
CA GLY A 33 34.80 -23.95 34.23
C GLY A 33 34.27 -22.63 33.67
N ARG A 34 34.19 -21.63 34.55
CA ARG A 34 33.87 -20.23 34.22
C ARG A 34 34.87 -19.67 33.20
N PRO A 35 34.42 -19.05 32.09
CA PRO A 35 35.29 -18.21 31.28
C PRO A 35 35.44 -16.81 31.91
N ALA A 36 36.65 -16.26 31.78
CA ALA A 36 37.03 -14.94 32.25
C ALA A 36 36.29 -13.82 31.49
N ARG A 37 35.85 -12.80 32.23
CA ARG A 37 35.29 -11.54 31.71
C ARG A 37 36.40 -10.76 31.01
N ALA A 38 36.39 -10.73 29.67
CA ALA A 38 37.17 -9.79 28.88
C ALA A 38 36.29 -8.59 28.48
N GLY A 39 36.77 -7.37 28.79
CA GLY A 39 36.08 -6.13 28.50
C GLY A 39 36.02 -5.83 27.00
N ARG A 40 34.85 -5.99 26.40
CA ARG A 40 34.44 -5.37 25.13
C ARG A 40 33.10 -4.69 25.38
N GLY A 41 33.09 -3.37 25.41
CA GLY A 41 31.85 -2.62 25.66
C GLY A 41 31.96 -1.10 25.62
N ARG A 42 33.09 -0.52 25.20
CA ARG A 42 33.25 0.94 25.07
C ARG A 42 33.52 1.44 23.64
N ALA A 43 33.83 0.55 22.70
CA ALA A 43 34.05 0.94 21.30
C ALA A 43 32.75 1.08 20.50
N ASP A 44 31.75 0.23 20.76
CA ASP A 44 30.49 0.22 19.99
C ASP A 44 29.54 1.39 20.31
N LEU A 45 29.65 2.00 21.50
CA LEU A 45 28.79 3.13 21.87
C LEU A 45 29.21 4.43 21.16
N ARG A 46 30.50 4.63 20.89
CA ARG A 46 30.97 5.81 20.15
C ARG A 46 30.51 5.80 18.69
N ALA A 47 30.44 4.63 18.06
CA ALA A 47 29.95 4.50 16.69
C ALA A 47 28.44 4.86 16.56
N LEU A 48 27.65 4.67 17.63
CA LEU A 48 26.24 5.05 17.64
C LEU A 48 26.05 6.56 17.84
N ASP A 49 26.88 7.18 18.67
CA ASP A 49 26.88 8.63 18.88
C ASP A 49 27.29 9.36 17.58
N ASP A 50 28.33 8.88 16.89
CA ASP A 50 28.80 9.47 15.62
C ASP A 50 27.73 9.41 14.50
N VAL A 51 26.92 8.35 14.47
CA VAL A 51 25.81 8.21 13.51
C VAL A 51 24.65 9.15 13.87
N SER A 52 24.33 9.30 15.15
CA SER A 52 23.29 10.22 15.63
C SER A 52 23.62 11.68 15.29
N ASP A 53 24.88 12.06 15.46
CA ASP A 53 25.35 13.41 15.15
C ASP A 53 25.37 13.69 13.64
N ALA A 54 25.77 12.70 12.81
CA ALA A 54 25.74 12.82 11.36
C ALA A 54 24.31 12.96 10.80
N VAL A 55 23.34 12.23 11.37
CA VAL A 55 21.92 12.35 11.02
C VAL A 55 21.38 13.73 11.42
N SER A 56 21.69 14.19 12.63
CA SER A 56 21.25 15.50 13.13
C SER A 56 21.80 16.65 12.29
N ALA A 57 23.08 16.58 11.89
CA ALA A 57 23.70 17.57 11.00
C ALA A 57 23.07 17.58 9.59
N THR A 58 22.72 16.41 9.05
CA THR A 58 22.07 16.28 7.74
C THR A 58 20.64 16.86 7.76
N VAL A 59 19.89 16.61 8.83
CA VAL A 59 18.55 17.19 9.02
C VAL A 59 18.62 18.70 9.17
N ALA A 60 19.57 19.23 9.95
CA ALA A 60 19.76 20.67 10.11
C ALA A 60 20.20 21.37 8.81
N ALA A 61 21.00 20.72 7.97
CA ALA A 61 21.37 21.22 6.65
C ALA A 61 20.18 21.24 5.68
N ALA A 62 19.38 20.18 5.67
CA ALA A 62 18.16 20.11 4.86
C ALA A 62 17.12 21.16 5.27
N ASP A 63 17.01 21.47 6.56
CA ASP A 63 16.08 22.49 7.05
C ASP A 63 16.52 23.91 6.66
N ARG A 64 17.83 24.19 6.65
CA ARG A 64 18.37 25.47 6.15
C ARG A 64 18.15 25.66 4.64
N ASP A 65 18.34 24.61 3.84
CA ASP A 65 18.11 24.68 2.40
C ASP A 65 16.62 24.84 2.06
N VAL A 66 15.72 24.26 2.86
CA VAL A 66 14.27 24.46 2.73
C VAL A 66 13.86 25.90 3.13
N LEU A 67 14.55 26.51 4.10
CA LEU A 67 14.29 27.89 4.53
C LEU A 67 14.83 28.95 3.55
N ALA A 68 15.81 28.61 2.70
CA ALA A 68 16.41 29.54 1.73
C ALA A 68 15.65 29.64 0.39
N PHE A 69 14.77 28.69 0.07
CA PHE A 69 13.98 28.69 -1.16
C PHE A 69 12.56 29.18 -0.94
N GLY A 70 12.37 30.50 -0.99
CA GLY A 70 11.04 31.07 -1.27
C GLY A 70 10.65 30.78 -2.73
N PRO A 71 9.40 30.37 -3.02
CA PRO A 71 8.98 30.13 -4.40
C PRO A 71 8.98 31.45 -5.17
N ALA A 72 9.94 31.61 -6.09
CA ALA A 72 9.85 32.67 -7.10
C ALA A 72 8.70 32.31 -8.05
N THR A 73 7.67 33.17 -8.10
CA THR A 73 6.64 33.06 -9.13
C THR A 73 7.25 33.39 -10.49
N ALA A 74 6.73 32.78 -11.56
CA ALA A 74 7.17 33.06 -12.95
C ALA A 74 6.98 34.53 -13.38
N ALA A 75 6.34 35.37 -12.54
CA ALA A 75 6.06 36.77 -12.76
C ALA A 75 6.92 37.74 -11.91
N GLY A 76 7.95 37.26 -11.20
CA GLY A 76 8.83 38.13 -10.39
C GLY A 76 8.16 38.76 -9.17
N ARG A 77 7.02 38.22 -8.71
CA ARG A 77 6.30 38.74 -7.53
C ARG A 77 6.96 38.26 -6.24
N ARG A 78 7.12 39.19 -5.30
CA ARG A 78 7.66 38.94 -3.96
C ARG A 78 6.56 38.30 -3.10
N MET A 79 6.85 37.11 -2.57
CA MET A 79 5.96 36.38 -1.66
C MET A 79 6.39 36.73 -0.23
N VAL A 80 5.46 37.23 0.59
CA VAL A 80 5.73 37.57 1.98
C VAL A 80 5.16 36.48 2.88
N ARG A 81 5.95 36.08 3.86
CA ARG A 81 5.57 35.06 4.85
C ARG A 81 4.73 35.74 5.92
N ARG A 82 3.45 35.33 6.05
CA ARG A 82 2.56 35.80 7.10
C ARG A 82 2.07 34.63 7.93
N THR A 83 1.94 34.83 9.24
CA THR A 83 1.35 33.84 10.13
C THR A 83 -0.10 34.23 10.34
N ASP A 84 -1.04 33.33 10.08
CA ASP A 84 -2.46 33.59 10.34
C ASP A 84 -2.79 33.46 11.83
N ASP A 85 -4.02 33.84 12.19
CA ASP A 85 -4.53 33.82 13.57
C ASP A 85 -4.59 32.40 14.17
N THR A 86 -4.38 31.37 13.35
CA THR A 86 -4.30 29.97 13.78
C THR A 86 -2.86 29.46 13.90
N GLY A 87 -1.86 30.33 13.73
CA GLY A 87 -0.44 29.99 13.84
C GLY A 87 0.13 29.31 12.59
N PHE A 88 -0.60 29.27 11.48
CA PHE A 88 -0.13 28.66 10.24
C PHE A 88 0.56 29.68 9.34
N LEU A 89 1.63 29.23 8.71
CA LEU A 89 2.42 30.03 7.79
C LEU A 89 1.77 30.00 6.40
N LEU A 90 1.26 31.14 5.99
CA LEU A 90 0.75 31.39 4.66
C LEU A 90 1.76 32.22 3.88
N TRP A 91 1.86 31.93 2.59
CA TRP A 91 2.57 32.77 1.64
C TRP A 91 1.53 33.59 0.90
N GLU A 92 1.52 34.90 1.15
CA GLU A 92 0.64 35.85 0.47
C GLU A 92 1.47 36.64 -0.54
N GLU A 93 0.86 36.96 -1.69
CA GLU A 93 1.45 37.95 -2.60
C GLU A 93 1.43 39.30 -1.89
N GLU A 94 2.59 39.99 -1.87
CA GLU A 94 2.67 41.35 -1.32
C GLU A 94 1.68 42.24 -2.09
N PRO A 95 0.65 42.81 -1.43
CA PRO A 95 -0.28 43.68 -2.11
C PRO A 95 0.51 44.84 -2.71
N ARG A 96 0.36 45.07 -4.02
CA ARG A 96 0.94 46.24 -4.69
C ARG A 96 0.43 47.48 -3.99
N THR A 97 1.25 48.09 -3.13
CA THR A 97 1.08 49.49 -2.79
C THR A 97 1.35 50.26 -4.07
N ALA A 98 0.29 50.64 -4.77
CA ALA A 98 0.39 51.52 -5.92
C ALA A 98 1.14 52.78 -5.47
N PRO A 99 2.15 53.25 -6.23
CA PRO A 99 2.63 54.61 -6.06
C PRO A 99 1.42 55.52 -6.24
N PHE A 100 1.19 56.38 -5.26
CA PHE A 100 0.27 57.50 -5.40
C PHE A 100 0.87 58.40 -6.47
N ASP A 101 0.36 58.32 -7.70
CA ASP A 101 0.79 59.13 -8.82
C ASP A 101 -0.36 60.08 -9.17
N ASP A 102 -0.17 61.34 -8.78
CA ASP A 102 -1.09 62.44 -9.07
C ASP A 102 -0.91 62.87 -10.54
N GLY A 103 -1.93 62.61 -11.34
CA GLY A 103 -2.22 63.40 -12.55
C GLY A 103 -1.61 62.91 -13.86
N GLY A 104 -2.48 62.46 -14.77
CA GLY A 104 -2.08 62.25 -16.16
C GLY A 104 -3.13 61.53 -16.99
N SER A 105 -3.86 62.31 -17.79
CA SER A 105 -4.93 61.94 -18.70
C SER A 105 -4.60 60.86 -19.75
N ALA A 106 -5.63 60.06 -20.05
CA ALA A 106 -6.01 59.53 -21.37
C ALA A 106 -5.05 58.58 -22.12
N HIS A 107 -5.39 57.28 -22.12
CA HIS A 107 -5.78 56.55 -23.33
C HIS A 107 -6.30 55.15 -22.95
N GLY A 108 -7.55 54.87 -23.34
CA GLY A 108 -8.18 53.57 -23.16
C GLY A 108 -7.68 52.54 -24.17
N ASP A 109 -7.41 51.34 -23.67
CA ASP A 109 -7.89 50.07 -24.25
C ASP A 109 -7.76 49.02 -23.14
N GLU A 110 -8.84 48.83 -22.37
CA GLU A 110 -8.90 47.90 -21.25
C GLU A 110 -8.95 46.46 -21.77
N GLY A 111 -7.80 45.78 -21.73
CA GLY A 111 -7.69 44.34 -21.90
C GLY A 111 -8.42 43.60 -20.79
N ALA A 112 -9.69 43.29 -21.02
CA ALA A 112 -10.52 42.49 -20.14
C ALA A 112 -9.85 41.11 -19.86
N PRO A 113 -9.88 40.61 -18.61
CA PRO A 113 -9.32 39.32 -18.27
C PRO A 113 -10.05 38.21 -19.04
N MET A 114 -9.29 37.49 -19.87
CA MET A 114 -9.69 36.41 -20.78
C MET A 114 -10.21 35.14 -20.07
N ALA A 115 -10.77 35.26 -18.85
CA ALA A 115 -11.21 34.16 -18.01
C ALA A 115 -12.68 33.76 -18.20
N ASP A 116 -13.51 34.62 -18.81
CA ASP A 116 -14.95 34.37 -19.01
C ASP A 116 -15.33 33.98 -20.46
N SER A 117 -14.39 33.43 -21.21
CA SER A 117 -14.69 32.92 -22.55
C SER A 117 -15.69 31.75 -22.48
N PRO A 118 -16.88 31.86 -23.12
CA PRO A 118 -17.85 30.76 -23.17
C PRO A 118 -17.31 29.51 -23.89
N GLU A 119 -16.18 29.58 -24.60
CA GLU A 119 -15.49 28.41 -25.16
C GLU A 119 -14.76 27.58 -24.08
N ALA A 120 -14.13 28.23 -23.09
CA ALA A 120 -13.52 27.52 -21.96
C ALA A 120 -14.58 26.75 -21.14
N ALA A 121 -15.78 27.34 -20.99
CA ALA A 121 -16.92 26.69 -20.36
C ALA A 121 -17.57 25.58 -21.20
N ARG A 122 -17.39 25.58 -22.54
CA ARG A 122 -17.88 24.52 -23.44
C ARG A 122 -16.93 23.32 -23.48
N HIS A 123 -15.62 23.52 -23.47
CA HIS A 123 -14.65 22.41 -23.37
C HIS A 123 -14.71 21.67 -22.03
N ALA A 124 -15.15 22.34 -20.95
CA ALA A 124 -15.38 21.70 -19.66
C ALA A 124 -16.60 20.74 -19.64
N ARG A 125 -17.56 20.87 -20.57
CA ARG A 125 -18.84 20.12 -20.53
C ARG A 125 -18.90 18.89 -21.44
N THR A 126 -17.96 18.72 -22.37
CA THR A 126 -17.98 17.63 -23.36
C THR A 126 -17.04 16.46 -23.05
N GLY A 127 -16.58 16.34 -21.79
CA GLY A 127 -15.81 15.18 -21.30
C GLY A 127 -16.65 13.90 -21.12
N PRO A 128 -16.00 12.72 -21.07
CA PRO A 128 -16.54 11.40 -21.45
C PRO A 128 -17.55 10.80 -20.46
N ALA A 129 -18.74 11.38 -20.35
CA ALA A 129 -19.76 10.95 -19.38
C ALA A 129 -20.31 9.52 -19.61
N ARG A 130 -20.27 8.99 -20.85
CA ARG A 130 -20.78 7.65 -21.16
C ARG A 130 -19.75 6.52 -20.96
N ALA A 131 -18.47 6.77 -21.26
CA ALA A 131 -17.42 5.77 -21.05
C ALA A 131 -17.23 5.46 -19.55
N GLY A 132 -17.42 6.45 -18.67
CA GLY A 132 -17.21 6.30 -17.22
C GLY A 132 -18.12 5.33 -16.47
N ARG A 133 -19.24 4.86 -17.08
CA ARG A 133 -20.18 3.93 -16.41
C ARG A 133 -19.99 2.44 -16.76
N ILE A 134 -19.35 2.13 -17.89
CA ILE A 134 -19.22 0.74 -18.36
C ILE A 134 -18.09 0.01 -17.62
N TRP A 135 -16.98 0.70 -17.34
CA TRP A 135 -15.81 0.12 -16.68
C TRP A 135 -16.05 -0.37 -15.24
N PRO A 136 -16.77 0.36 -14.37
CA PRO A 136 -17.04 -0.13 -13.02
C PRO A 136 -17.89 -1.41 -13.02
N ALA A 137 -18.88 -1.52 -13.91
CA ALA A 137 -19.74 -2.69 -14.00
C ALA A 137 -18.95 -3.95 -14.42
N GLY A 138 -18.07 -3.82 -15.41
CA GLY A 138 -17.21 -4.92 -15.84
C GLY A 138 -16.29 -5.43 -14.74
N GLY A 139 -15.66 -4.53 -13.98
CA GLY A 139 -14.80 -4.96 -12.88
C GLY A 139 -15.56 -5.55 -11.69
N VAL A 140 -16.74 -5.01 -11.34
CA VAL A 140 -17.62 -5.64 -10.33
C VAL A 140 -18.00 -7.07 -10.76
N ALA A 141 -18.26 -7.29 -12.05
CA ALA A 141 -18.53 -8.63 -12.57
C ALA A 141 -17.33 -9.57 -12.39
N VAL A 142 -16.09 -9.09 -12.51
CA VAL A 142 -14.88 -9.89 -12.24
C VAL A 142 -14.82 -10.35 -10.77
N PHE A 143 -15.06 -9.44 -9.81
CA PHE A 143 -15.11 -9.80 -8.39
C PHE A 143 -16.23 -10.81 -8.08
N ALA A 144 -17.42 -10.59 -8.64
CA ALA A 144 -18.55 -11.48 -8.46
C ALA A 144 -18.30 -12.87 -9.07
N ALA A 145 -17.71 -12.93 -10.28
CA ALA A 145 -17.36 -14.16 -10.95
C ALA A 145 -16.27 -14.95 -10.20
N ALA A 146 -15.25 -14.26 -9.66
CA ALA A 146 -14.21 -14.88 -8.84
C ALA A 146 -14.80 -15.53 -7.58
N LEU A 147 -15.60 -14.78 -6.81
CA LEU A 147 -16.25 -15.32 -5.61
C LEU A 147 -17.21 -16.47 -5.95
N LEU A 148 -18.00 -16.34 -7.02
CA LEU A 148 -18.92 -17.38 -7.46
C LEU A 148 -18.16 -18.66 -7.88
N ALA A 149 -17.06 -18.53 -8.62
CA ALA A 149 -16.23 -19.67 -8.99
C ALA A 149 -15.68 -20.41 -7.76
N LEU A 150 -15.23 -19.70 -6.73
CA LEU A 150 -14.77 -20.31 -5.48
C LEU A 150 -15.89 -21.06 -4.76
N VAL A 151 -17.06 -20.44 -4.63
CA VAL A 151 -18.23 -21.07 -3.97
C VAL A 151 -18.69 -22.31 -4.75
N LEU A 152 -18.81 -22.23 -6.07
CA LEU A 152 -19.28 -23.34 -6.91
C LEU A 152 -18.30 -24.52 -6.95
N THR A 153 -17.01 -24.27 -6.73
CA THR A 153 -15.97 -25.30 -6.70
C THR A 153 -15.66 -25.81 -5.29
N GLY A 154 -16.36 -25.31 -4.26
CA GLY A 154 -16.16 -25.72 -2.87
C GLY A 154 -14.95 -25.10 -2.17
N HIS A 155 -14.27 -24.14 -2.80
CA HIS A 155 -13.13 -23.42 -2.23
C HIS A 155 -13.61 -22.22 -1.40
N THR A 156 -14.31 -22.50 -0.30
CA THR A 156 -14.89 -21.44 0.57
C THR A 156 -13.95 -20.97 1.68
N GLU A 157 -12.70 -21.40 1.66
CA GLU A 157 -11.66 -21.01 2.59
C GLU A 157 -10.44 -20.49 1.82
N ALA A 158 -9.74 -19.51 2.39
CA ALA A 158 -8.54 -18.94 1.80
C ALA A 158 -7.61 -18.42 2.90
N GLU A 159 -6.31 -18.41 2.62
CA GLU A 159 -5.31 -17.74 3.46
C GLU A 159 -5.31 -16.24 3.15
N ARG A 160 -5.28 -15.39 4.19
CA ARG A 160 -5.20 -13.92 4.00
C ARG A 160 -3.81 -13.48 3.57
N SER A 161 -2.78 -14.10 4.14
CA SER A 161 -1.37 -13.84 3.95
C SER A 161 -0.62 -15.17 3.87
N ALA A 162 0.49 -15.24 3.12
CA ALA A 162 1.42 -16.37 3.15
C ALA A 162 2.01 -16.64 4.55
N ASP A 163 1.98 -15.63 5.43
CA ASP A 163 2.47 -15.71 6.81
C ASP A 163 1.36 -16.09 7.82
N GLU A 164 0.11 -16.27 7.38
CA GLU A 164 -0.99 -16.67 8.27
C GLU A 164 -1.07 -18.19 8.43
N TYR A 165 -1.30 -18.64 9.66
CA TYR A 165 -1.41 -20.06 9.99
C TYR A 165 -2.84 -20.56 9.71
N GLY A 166 -3.10 -20.92 8.46
CA GLY A 166 -4.27 -21.69 8.04
C GLY A 166 -5.36 -20.92 7.30
N ALA A 167 -6.12 -21.66 6.51
CA ALA A 167 -7.22 -21.14 5.71
C ALA A 167 -8.38 -20.67 6.61
N GLN A 168 -8.97 -19.53 6.24
CA GLN A 168 -10.14 -18.95 6.90
C GLN A 168 -11.34 -18.95 5.97
N PRO A 169 -12.56 -19.14 6.48
CA PRO A 169 -13.76 -19.01 5.67
C PRO A 169 -13.82 -17.64 4.97
N LEU A 170 -14.14 -17.61 3.67
CA LEU A 170 -14.14 -16.38 2.86
C LEU A 170 -14.97 -15.25 3.49
N TRP A 171 -16.07 -15.57 4.17
CA TRP A 171 -16.92 -14.56 4.78
C TRP A 171 -16.26 -13.85 5.96
N THR A 172 -15.32 -14.47 6.69
CA THR A 172 -14.57 -13.80 7.77
C THR A 172 -13.53 -12.83 7.20
N LEU A 173 -13.06 -13.07 5.97
CA LEU A 173 -12.19 -12.18 5.23
C LEU A 173 -12.98 -11.01 4.59
N LEU A 174 -14.13 -11.30 3.99
CA LEU A 174 -14.95 -10.33 3.27
C LEU A 174 -15.80 -9.44 4.17
N GLY A 175 -16.24 -9.95 5.33
CA GLY A 175 -17.10 -9.23 6.28
C GLY A 175 -16.49 -7.90 6.75
N PRO A 176 -15.27 -7.90 7.32
CA PRO A 176 -14.58 -6.67 7.71
C PRO A 176 -14.41 -5.68 6.55
N VAL A 177 -14.11 -6.17 5.34
CA VAL A 177 -13.98 -5.33 4.14
C VAL A 177 -15.30 -4.62 3.81
N ALA A 178 -16.42 -5.36 3.82
CA ALA A 178 -17.75 -4.80 3.56
C ALA A 178 -18.12 -3.73 4.60
N VAL A 179 -17.89 -4.00 5.89
CA VAL A 179 -18.10 -3.03 6.98
C VAL A 179 -17.23 -1.79 6.80
N GLY A 180 -15.95 -1.99 6.47
CA GLY A 180 -15.02 -0.90 6.17
C GLY A 180 -15.51 -0.02 5.02
N LEU A 181 -15.94 -0.61 3.90
CA LEU A 181 -16.47 0.13 2.74
C LEU A 181 -17.71 0.96 3.11
N LEU A 182 -18.63 0.40 3.90
CA LEU A 182 -19.82 1.10 4.40
C LEU A 182 -19.45 2.27 5.32
N LEU A 183 -18.46 2.10 6.20
CA LEU A 183 -17.98 3.16 7.09
C LEU A 183 -17.26 4.28 6.33
N VAL A 184 -16.40 3.93 5.38
CA VAL A 184 -15.77 4.92 4.47
C VAL A 184 -16.84 5.72 3.74
N ARG A 185 -17.93 5.08 3.30
CA ARG A 185 -19.04 5.78 2.62
C ARG A 185 -19.78 6.74 3.56
N SER A 186 -19.84 6.44 4.84
CA SER A 186 -20.70 7.09 5.83
C SER A 186 -19.99 8.19 6.63
N VAL A 187 -18.66 8.18 6.74
CA VAL A 187 -17.91 9.08 7.65
C VAL A 187 -16.89 9.95 6.90
N PRO A 188 -16.89 11.28 7.02
CA PRO A 188 -18.08 12.08 7.21
C PRO A 188 -19.03 11.90 5.99
N PRO A 189 -20.34 12.09 6.13
CA PRO A 189 -21.31 11.85 5.05
C PRO A 189 -21.03 12.65 3.78
N ARG A 190 -20.47 13.85 3.94
CA ARG A 190 -20.10 14.77 2.87
C ARG A 190 -18.61 15.05 2.94
N VAL A 191 -17.93 14.85 1.82
CA VAL A 191 -16.52 15.23 1.62
C VAL A 191 -16.42 16.11 0.37
N PRO A 192 -15.49 17.07 0.34
CA PRO A 192 -15.21 17.83 -0.87
C PRO A 192 -14.82 16.91 -2.03
N ASP A 193 -15.18 17.28 -3.25
CA ASP A 193 -14.65 16.62 -4.43
C ASP A 193 -13.17 16.96 -4.60
N LEU A 194 -12.32 15.93 -4.67
CA LEU A 194 -10.88 16.06 -4.78
C LEU A 194 -10.36 15.83 -6.21
N ASP A 195 -11.24 15.48 -7.16
CA ASP A 195 -10.84 15.27 -8.57
C ASP A 195 -10.18 16.52 -9.19
N PRO A 196 -10.69 17.77 -8.98
CA PRO A 196 -10.05 18.96 -9.53
C PRO A 196 -8.62 19.17 -9.01
N ALA A 197 -8.41 18.97 -7.70
CA ALA A 197 -7.09 19.13 -7.08
C ALA A 197 -6.11 18.05 -7.58
N LEU A 198 -6.59 16.82 -7.77
CA LEU A 198 -5.79 15.73 -8.34
C LEU A 198 -5.39 16.03 -9.79
N ARG A 199 -6.34 16.43 -10.64
CA ARG A 199 -6.08 16.76 -12.04
C ARG A 199 -5.10 17.92 -12.17
N LEU A 200 -5.25 18.94 -11.34
CA LEU A 200 -4.32 20.07 -11.29
C LEU A 200 -2.90 19.62 -10.90
N GLY A 201 -2.76 18.77 -9.88
CA GLY A 201 -1.46 18.23 -9.45
C GLY A 201 -0.80 17.28 -10.45
N LEU A 202 -1.54 16.81 -11.46
CA LEU A 202 -1.04 15.97 -12.56
C LEU A 202 -1.03 16.70 -13.91
N HIS A 203 -1.43 17.97 -13.95
CA HIS A 203 -1.48 18.76 -15.17
C HIS A 203 -0.07 18.89 -15.78
N GLY A 204 0.04 18.78 -17.11
CA GLY A 204 1.32 18.83 -17.83
C GLY A 204 2.19 17.58 -17.71
N ARG A 205 1.78 16.56 -16.93
CA ARG A 205 2.50 15.28 -16.85
C ARG A 205 2.05 14.33 -17.96
N PRO A 206 2.93 13.45 -18.47
CA PRO A 206 2.55 12.41 -19.43
C PRO A 206 1.85 11.25 -18.71
N VAL A 207 0.66 11.50 -18.13
CA VAL A 207 -0.08 10.58 -17.25
C VAL A 207 -0.27 9.21 -17.89
N GLY A 208 -0.55 9.14 -19.19
CA GLY A 208 -0.68 7.88 -19.92
C GLY A 208 0.61 7.04 -19.91
N ARG A 209 1.75 7.65 -20.24
CA ARG A 209 3.06 6.96 -20.22
C ARG A 209 3.46 6.53 -18.82
N GLU A 210 3.25 7.41 -17.84
CA GLU A 210 3.50 7.09 -16.43
C GLU A 210 2.65 5.90 -15.95
N THR A 211 1.36 5.86 -16.32
CA THR A 211 0.47 4.76 -15.98
C THR A 211 0.92 3.46 -16.64
N LEU A 212 1.24 3.49 -17.93
CA LEU A 212 1.74 2.32 -18.64
C LEU A 212 3.04 1.79 -18.04
N GLY A 213 3.96 2.69 -17.68
CA GLY A 213 5.21 2.34 -17.00
C GLY A 213 4.97 1.67 -15.63
N LEU A 214 4.04 2.18 -14.84
CA LEU A 214 3.66 1.58 -13.56
C LEU A 214 3.02 0.20 -13.75
N LEU A 215 2.10 0.05 -14.71
CA LEU A 215 1.50 -1.25 -15.04
C LEU A 215 2.56 -2.26 -15.49
N ALA A 216 3.49 -1.83 -16.36
CA ALA A 216 4.61 -2.65 -16.80
C ALA A 216 5.51 -3.07 -15.62
N CYS A 217 5.80 -2.17 -14.68
CA CYS A 217 6.57 -2.49 -13.48
C CYS A 217 5.87 -3.56 -12.62
N SER A 218 4.55 -3.45 -12.41
CA SER A 218 3.79 -4.45 -11.67
C SER A 218 3.78 -5.82 -12.37
N ALA A 219 3.64 -5.84 -13.70
CA ALA A 219 3.68 -7.07 -14.47
C ALA A 219 5.09 -7.72 -14.48
N LEU A 220 6.14 -6.90 -14.61
CA LEU A 220 7.53 -7.36 -14.55
C LEU A 220 7.89 -7.89 -13.17
N PHE A 221 7.36 -7.30 -12.09
CA PHE A 221 7.51 -7.85 -10.74
C PHE A 221 6.96 -9.29 -10.65
N VAL A 222 5.73 -9.51 -11.11
CA VAL A 222 5.10 -10.84 -11.12
C VAL A 222 5.92 -11.84 -11.95
N ALA A 223 6.32 -11.43 -13.17
CA ALA A 223 7.12 -12.27 -14.05
C ALA A 223 8.49 -12.60 -13.45
N ALA A 224 9.16 -11.63 -12.82
CA ALA A 224 10.44 -11.82 -12.16
C ALA A 224 10.32 -12.78 -10.98
N GLN A 225 9.26 -12.67 -10.17
CA GLN A 225 9.06 -13.57 -9.03
C GLN A 225 8.71 -14.98 -9.47
N ALA A 226 7.83 -15.15 -10.46
CA ALA A 226 7.51 -16.47 -11.02
C ALA A 226 8.77 -17.12 -11.60
N SER A 227 9.61 -16.34 -12.28
CA SER A 227 10.88 -16.81 -12.84
C SER A 227 11.89 -17.17 -11.76
N ALA A 228 11.94 -16.41 -10.65
CA ALA A 228 12.78 -16.73 -9.50
C ALA A 228 12.38 -18.07 -8.88
N GLY A 229 11.09 -18.33 -8.68
CA GLY A 229 10.60 -19.64 -8.19
C GLY A 229 11.00 -20.80 -9.10
N LEU A 230 10.90 -20.63 -10.42
CA LEU A 230 11.30 -21.66 -11.39
C LEU A 230 12.82 -21.93 -11.43
N VAL A 231 13.65 -20.91 -11.23
CA VAL A 231 15.11 -21.01 -11.39
C VAL A 231 15.82 -21.35 -10.08
N LEU A 232 15.39 -20.72 -8.98
CA LEU A 232 16.06 -20.80 -7.69
C LEU A 232 15.39 -21.79 -6.73
N GLY A 233 14.11 -22.12 -6.94
CA GLY A 233 13.28 -22.80 -5.95
C GLY A 233 12.51 -21.82 -5.06
N ASP A 234 11.46 -22.30 -4.38
CA ASP A 234 10.55 -21.45 -3.62
C ASP A 234 11.19 -20.80 -2.38
N GLU A 235 12.10 -21.52 -1.70
CA GLU A 235 12.80 -21.01 -0.52
C GLU A 235 13.72 -19.82 -0.88
N GLU A 236 14.55 -19.97 -1.90
CA GLU A 236 15.44 -18.92 -2.38
C GLU A 236 14.68 -17.77 -3.04
N ALA A 237 13.58 -18.08 -3.74
CA ALA A 237 12.70 -17.07 -4.34
C ALA A 237 12.03 -16.18 -3.27
N SER A 238 11.70 -16.73 -2.11
CA SER A 238 11.19 -15.98 -0.95
C SER A 238 12.21 -14.95 -0.44
N LEU A 239 13.50 -15.29 -0.41
CA LEU A 239 14.55 -14.39 0.06
C LEU A 239 14.76 -13.17 -0.86
N VAL A 240 14.57 -13.33 -2.16
CA VAL A 240 14.71 -12.23 -3.14
C VAL A 240 13.42 -11.41 -3.30
N TYR A 241 12.28 -11.89 -2.79
CA TYR A 241 10.98 -11.25 -2.95
C TYR A 241 10.91 -9.79 -2.43
N PRO A 242 11.43 -9.45 -1.23
CA PRO A 242 11.46 -8.06 -0.78
C PRO A 242 12.31 -7.16 -1.68
N LEU A 243 13.43 -7.70 -2.19
CA LEU A 243 14.34 -6.96 -3.06
C LEU A 243 13.69 -6.68 -4.42
N THR A 244 13.06 -7.68 -5.04
CA THR A 244 12.36 -7.50 -6.32
C THR A 244 11.20 -6.51 -6.17
N LYS A 245 10.46 -6.53 -5.05
CA LYS A 245 9.47 -5.50 -4.72
C LYS A 245 10.07 -4.11 -4.71
N VAL A 246 11.18 -3.89 -3.98
CA VAL A 246 11.83 -2.57 -3.93
C VAL A 246 12.28 -2.12 -5.32
N VAL A 247 12.88 -3.01 -6.11
CA VAL A 247 13.35 -2.66 -7.46
C VAL A 247 12.18 -2.25 -8.36
N PHE A 248 11.15 -3.11 -8.48
CA PHE A 248 10.07 -2.91 -9.44
C PHE A 248 8.96 -1.98 -8.95
N LEU A 249 8.71 -1.88 -7.66
CA LEU A 249 7.64 -1.04 -7.12
C LEU A 249 8.15 0.31 -6.58
N LEU A 250 9.46 0.51 -6.42
CA LEU A 250 10.04 1.79 -5.97
C LEU A 250 11.03 2.37 -6.98
N VAL A 251 12.15 1.67 -7.18
CA VAL A 251 13.33 2.23 -7.87
C VAL A 251 13.03 2.50 -9.34
N VAL A 252 12.58 1.50 -10.09
CA VAL A 252 12.29 1.64 -11.52
C VAL A 252 11.17 2.67 -11.76
N PRO A 253 10.02 2.64 -11.05
CA PRO A 253 8.99 3.67 -11.17
C PRO A 253 9.49 5.09 -10.92
N LEU A 254 10.32 5.30 -9.89
CA LEU A 254 10.90 6.61 -9.58
C LEU A 254 11.81 7.11 -10.70
N VAL A 255 12.65 6.23 -11.26
CA VAL A 255 13.52 6.55 -12.41
C VAL A 255 12.68 6.91 -13.63
N LEU A 256 11.69 6.08 -14.00
CA LEU A 256 10.81 6.35 -15.14
C LEU A 256 10.07 7.68 -14.99
N MET A 257 9.46 7.92 -13.81
CA MET A 257 8.78 9.18 -13.53
C MET A 257 9.72 10.39 -13.50
N ARG A 258 11.01 10.22 -13.18
CA ARG A 258 11.99 11.31 -13.21
C ARG A 258 12.44 11.61 -14.64
N LEU A 259 12.61 10.58 -15.48
CA LEU A 259 13.01 10.72 -16.88
C LEU A 259 11.88 11.31 -17.75
N TRP A 260 10.62 11.06 -17.40
CA TRP A 260 9.46 11.55 -18.15
C TRP A 260 8.94 12.91 -17.69
N ARG A 261 9.61 13.60 -16.77
CA ARG A 261 9.23 14.97 -16.37
C ARG A 261 9.87 15.98 -17.34
N PRO A 262 9.10 16.59 -18.24
CA PRO A 262 9.63 17.57 -19.19
C PRO A 262 10.10 18.85 -18.48
N ASP A 263 9.52 19.19 -17.32
CA ASP A 263 9.90 20.39 -16.58
C ASP A 263 10.02 20.08 -15.08
N ARG A 264 11.19 20.40 -14.50
CA ARG A 264 11.48 20.16 -13.07
C ARG A 264 10.88 21.23 -12.16
N ARG A 265 10.36 22.33 -12.73
CA ARG A 265 9.98 23.54 -11.99
C ARG A 265 8.49 23.64 -11.64
N LEU A 266 7.63 22.72 -12.11
CA LEU A 266 6.18 22.84 -11.95
C LEU A 266 5.60 21.95 -10.85
N ALA A 267 4.85 22.64 -9.97
CA ALA A 267 3.83 22.23 -9.00
C ALA A 267 4.12 21.09 -7.99
N PRO A 268 3.63 21.21 -6.74
CA PRO A 268 3.63 20.11 -5.78
C PRO A 268 2.89 18.90 -6.34
N GLY A 269 3.59 17.77 -6.50
CA GLY A 269 3.00 16.55 -7.05
C GLY A 269 1.91 15.94 -6.14
N PRO A 270 1.22 14.89 -6.59
CA PRO A 270 0.21 14.15 -5.81
C PRO A 270 0.73 13.64 -4.44
N THR A 271 2.04 13.51 -4.28
CA THR A 271 2.72 13.29 -2.99
C THR A 271 2.34 14.34 -1.94
N ALA A 272 2.21 15.62 -2.32
CA ALA A 272 1.80 16.69 -1.42
C ALA A 272 0.33 16.53 -0.97
N LEU A 273 -0.55 16.05 -1.86
CA LEU A 273 -1.95 15.79 -1.52
C LEU A 273 -2.09 14.64 -0.52
N GLY A 274 -1.26 13.60 -0.59
CA GLY A 274 -1.36 12.40 0.25
C GLY A 274 -0.56 12.44 1.57
N ALA A 275 0.62 13.07 1.56
CA ALA A 275 1.57 12.98 2.67
C ALA A 275 1.27 13.94 3.84
N ARG A 276 0.57 15.05 3.59
CA ARG A 276 0.23 16.06 4.60
C ARG A 276 -1.28 16.30 4.64
N PRO A 277 -2.06 15.44 5.31
CA PRO A 277 -3.50 15.63 5.47
C PRO A 277 -3.77 16.80 6.43
N GLY A 278 -3.65 18.05 5.94
CA GLY A 278 -3.80 19.26 6.76
C GLY A 278 -5.24 19.59 7.18
N ARG A 279 -6.24 18.78 6.83
CA ARG A 279 -7.65 19.02 7.16
C ARG A 279 -8.24 17.85 7.94
N GLY A 280 -8.92 18.14 9.05
CA GLY A 280 -9.44 17.13 9.98
C GLY A 280 -10.37 16.09 9.35
N TRP A 281 -11.19 16.45 8.36
CA TRP A 281 -12.10 15.51 7.70
C TRP A 281 -11.37 14.35 6.98
N ARG A 282 -10.11 14.54 6.56
CA ARG A 282 -9.28 13.48 5.95
C ARG A 282 -8.88 12.40 6.94
N TRP A 283 -9.06 12.65 8.24
CA TRP A 283 -8.90 11.66 9.31
C TRP A 283 -10.21 10.97 9.67
N GLY A 284 -11.35 11.35 9.08
CA GLY A 284 -12.62 10.65 9.31
C GLY A 284 -12.59 9.17 8.93
N GLY A 285 -11.72 8.79 8.00
CA GLY A 285 -11.48 7.40 7.63
C GLY A 285 -10.84 6.55 8.73
N LEU A 286 -10.25 7.17 9.77
CA LEU A 286 -9.70 6.46 10.93
C LEU A 286 -10.75 5.58 11.61
N VAL A 287 -12.02 5.99 11.62
CA VAL A 287 -13.12 5.17 12.15
C VAL A 287 -13.24 3.85 11.38
N ALA A 288 -13.22 3.90 10.05
CA ALA A 288 -13.27 2.70 9.22
C ALA A 288 -12.03 1.82 9.44
N VAL A 289 -10.85 2.43 9.58
CA VAL A 289 -9.59 1.70 9.86
C VAL A 289 -9.66 0.99 11.21
N VAL A 290 -10.02 1.68 12.29
CA VAL A 290 -10.09 1.11 13.63
C VAL A 290 -11.13 -0.01 13.70
N VAL A 291 -12.33 0.20 13.14
CA VAL A 291 -13.37 -0.83 13.15
C VAL A 291 -12.99 -2.04 12.31
N TYR A 292 -12.37 -1.83 11.14
CA TYR A 292 -11.85 -2.93 10.33
C TYR A 292 -10.82 -3.75 11.13
N LEU A 293 -9.80 -3.09 11.69
CA LEU A 293 -8.72 -3.74 12.42
C LEU A 293 -9.25 -4.47 13.66
N TRP A 294 -10.20 -3.85 14.36
CA TRP A 294 -10.88 -4.49 15.48
C TRP A 294 -11.64 -5.75 15.04
N ALA A 295 -12.39 -5.68 13.93
CA ALA A 295 -13.14 -6.81 13.40
C ALA A 295 -12.23 -7.94 12.88
N THR A 296 -11.02 -7.63 12.40
CA THR A 296 -10.07 -8.67 11.96
C THR A 296 -9.38 -9.41 13.11
N VAL A 297 -9.29 -8.79 14.30
CA VAL A 297 -8.49 -9.31 15.43
C VAL A 297 -9.35 -9.81 16.58
N PHE A 298 -10.41 -9.07 16.93
CA PHE A 298 -11.22 -9.31 18.13
C PHE A 298 -12.62 -9.86 17.83
N SER A 299 -12.94 -10.05 16.56
CA SER A 299 -14.18 -10.72 16.18
C SER A 299 -14.19 -12.16 16.70
N PRO A 300 -15.37 -12.72 17.07
CA PRO A 300 -15.51 -14.14 17.39
C PRO A 300 -15.04 -15.10 16.28
N TRP A 301 -14.83 -14.57 15.07
CA TRP A 301 -14.40 -15.30 13.88
C TRP A 301 -12.98 -14.97 13.45
N ALA A 302 -12.26 -14.17 14.24
CA ALA A 302 -10.84 -13.93 14.02
C ALA A 302 -10.06 -15.23 14.24
N PRO A 303 -9.01 -15.49 13.44
CA PRO A 303 -8.15 -16.63 13.66
C PRO A 303 -7.50 -16.53 15.05
N ALA A 304 -7.23 -17.69 15.67
CA ALA A 304 -6.45 -17.71 16.89
C ALA A 304 -5.06 -17.11 16.61
N PRO A 305 -4.52 -16.27 17.50
CA PRO A 305 -3.16 -15.76 17.34
C PRO A 305 -2.18 -16.94 17.36
N PRO A 306 -1.05 -16.84 16.62
CA PRO A 306 -0.03 -17.87 16.67
C PRO A 306 0.56 -17.99 18.08
N THR A 307 0.83 -19.22 18.47
CA THR A 307 1.55 -19.56 19.71
C THR A 307 3.03 -19.23 19.57
N ALA A 308 3.71 -19.01 20.70
CA ALA A 308 5.15 -18.75 20.71
C ALA A 308 5.99 -19.87 20.03
N GLU A 309 5.49 -21.11 20.02
CA GLU A 309 6.14 -22.26 19.38
C GLU A 309 6.03 -22.25 17.84
N GLN A 310 5.02 -21.58 17.29
CA GLN A 310 4.82 -21.47 15.84
C GLN A 310 5.69 -20.37 15.22
N LEU A 311 6.22 -19.46 16.06
CA LEU A 311 6.95 -18.29 15.61
C LEU A 311 8.46 -18.52 15.60
N PRO A 312 9.18 -17.91 14.64
CA PRO A 312 10.64 -17.86 14.67
C PRO A 312 11.16 -17.20 15.96
N PRO A 313 12.48 -17.31 16.23
CA PRO A 313 13.11 -16.56 17.32
C PRO A 313 12.75 -15.08 17.26
N TYR A 314 12.48 -14.46 18.41
CA TYR A 314 11.96 -13.10 18.52
C TYR A 314 12.66 -12.08 17.61
N ALA A 315 14.00 -12.12 17.54
CA ALA A 315 14.78 -11.22 16.69
C ALA A 315 14.47 -11.39 15.19
N VAL A 316 14.28 -12.63 14.73
CA VAL A 316 13.90 -12.93 13.34
C VAL A 316 12.49 -12.43 13.07
N THR A 317 11.54 -12.67 13.98
CA THR A 317 10.16 -12.18 13.87
C THR A 317 10.11 -10.67 13.74
N VAL A 318 10.85 -9.92 14.56
CA VAL A 318 10.93 -8.45 14.48
C VAL A 318 11.49 -8.00 13.12
N VAL A 319 12.53 -8.66 12.61
CA VAL A 319 13.12 -8.32 11.30
C VAL A 319 12.12 -8.59 10.17
N VAL A 320 11.51 -9.77 10.14
CA VAL A 320 10.51 -10.15 9.13
C VAL A 320 9.33 -9.19 9.17
N MET A 321 8.77 -8.91 10.35
CA MET A 321 7.68 -7.94 10.52
C MET A 321 8.05 -6.55 10.01
N THR A 322 9.28 -6.10 10.28
CA THR A 322 9.76 -4.79 9.82
C THR A 322 9.87 -4.75 8.30
N VAL A 323 10.45 -5.79 7.69
CA VAL A 323 10.56 -5.90 6.23
C VAL A 323 9.18 -5.98 5.59
N THR A 324 8.27 -6.79 6.13
CA THR A 324 6.89 -6.91 5.66
C THR A 324 6.15 -5.58 5.81
N PHE A 325 6.28 -4.87 6.92
CA PHE A 325 5.66 -3.56 7.10
C PHE A 325 6.16 -2.54 6.06
N LEU A 326 7.48 -2.47 5.85
CA LEU A 326 8.07 -1.52 4.89
C LEU A 326 7.71 -1.87 3.45
N THR A 327 7.76 -3.15 3.08
CA THR A 327 7.57 -3.58 1.69
C THR A 327 6.12 -3.83 1.31
N ALA A 328 5.30 -4.37 2.20
CA ALA A 328 3.88 -4.57 1.94
C ALA A 328 3.07 -3.33 2.29
N SER A 329 3.24 -2.76 3.49
CA SER A 329 2.30 -1.73 3.96
C SER A 329 2.68 -0.32 3.55
N VAL A 330 3.96 0.01 3.47
CA VAL A 330 4.42 1.33 3.02
C VAL A 330 4.54 1.34 1.51
N LEU A 331 5.46 0.53 0.97
CA LEU A 331 5.80 0.55 -0.45
C LEU A 331 4.60 0.28 -1.37
N GLU A 332 3.79 -0.75 -1.11
CA GLU A 332 2.65 -1.04 -1.98
C GLU A 332 1.61 0.08 -1.95
N GLU A 333 1.35 0.72 -0.81
CA GLU A 333 0.40 1.83 -0.76
C GLU A 333 0.92 3.08 -1.52
N PHE A 334 2.22 3.35 -1.48
CA PHE A 334 2.84 4.35 -2.35
C PHE A 334 2.67 3.99 -3.83
N PHE A 335 2.96 2.75 -4.22
CA PHE A 335 2.89 2.34 -5.61
C PHE A 335 1.45 2.28 -6.13
N TYR A 336 0.59 1.49 -5.49
CA TYR A 336 -0.75 1.19 -5.97
C TYR A 336 -1.72 2.35 -5.75
N ARG A 337 -1.68 3.05 -4.61
CA ARG A 337 -2.63 4.15 -4.33
C ARG A 337 -2.10 5.49 -4.79
N LEU A 338 -0.96 5.90 -4.23
CA LEU A 338 -0.46 7.24 -4.48
C LEU A 338 -0.09 7.41 -5.96
N TRP A 339 0.59 6.43 -6.57
CA TRP A 339 1.03 6.55 -7.96
C TRP A 339 0.05 5.97 -8.99
N LEU A 340 -0.26 4.69 -8.93
CA LEU A 340 -1.02 4.01 -9.98
C LEU A 340 -2.48 4.45 -9.98
N GLN A 341 -3.20 4.29 -8.85
CA GLN A 341 -4.62 4.62 -8.77
C GLN A 341 -4.90 6.08 -9.10
N SER A 342 -4.13 7.02 -8.54
CA SER A 342 -4.31 8.46 -8.81
C SER A 342 -4.27 8.79 -10.31
N ARG A 343 -3.47 8.07 -11.10
CA ARG A 343 -3.40 8.28 -12.56
C ARG A 343 -4.54 7.58 -13.30
N LEU A 344 -4.87 6.35 -12.88
CA LEU A 344 -6.03 5.63 -13.41
C LEU A 344 -7.33 6.42 -13.16
N GLU A 345 -7.46 7.10 -12.02
CA GLU A 345 -8.61 7.98 -11.73
C GLU A 345 -8.68 9.18 -12.68
N VAL A 346 -7.54 9.79 -13.04
CA VAL A 346 -7.50 10.89 -14.02
C VAL A 346 -7.88 10.40 -15.42
N LEU A 347 -7.37 9.23 -15.82
CA LEU A 347 -7.57 8.66 -17.16
C LEU A 347 -8.97 8.06 -17.36
N PHE A 348 -9.47 7.30 -16.40
CA PHE A 348 -10.66 6.47 -16.54
C PHE A 348 -11.80 6.86 -15.60
N GLY A 349 -11.57 7.85 -14.73
CA GLY A 349 -12.51 8.27 -13.71
C GLY A 349 -12.35 7.50 -12.39
N ARG A 350 -12.94 8.06 -11.34
CA ARG A 350 -12.78 7.61 -9.95
C ARG A 350 -12.98 6.11 -9.75
N TRP A 351 -14.15 5.60 -10.15
CA TRP A 351 -14.54 4.21 -9.87
C TRP A 351 -13.75 3.20 -10.69
N ALA A 352 -13.53 3.49 -11.98
CA ALA A 352 -12.69 2.64 -12.81
C ALA A 352 -11.24 2.61 -12.28
N GLY A 353 -10.70 3.74 -11.82
CA GLY A 353 -9.38 3.80 -11.23
C GLY A 353 -9.22 2.96 -9.96
N ILE A 354 -10.21 2.99 -9.06
CA ILE A 354 -10.25 2.13 -7.86
C ILE A 354 -10.24 0.65 -8.27
N VAL A 355 -11.16 0.26 -9.14
CA VAL A 355 -11.37 -1.14 -9.57
C VAL A 355 -10.13 -1.68 -10.28
N LEU A 356 -9.58 -0.94 -11.25
CA LEU A 356 -8.39 -1.35 -11.99
C LEU A 356 -7.16 -1.45 -11.07
N SER A 357 -6.97 -0.49 -10.15
CA SER A 357 -5.88 -0.56 -9.17
C SER A 357 -6.02 -1.75 -8.24
N ALA A 358 -7.24 -2.08 -7.79
CA ALA A 358 -7.52 -3.23 -6.94
C ALA A 358 -7.25 -4.56 -7.65
N LEU A 359 -7.60 -4.69 -8.93
CA LEU A 359 -7.30 -5.88 -9.72
C LEU A 359 -5.79 -6.06 -9.98
N VAL A 360 -5.08 -4.98 -10.28
CA VAL A 360 -3.62 -5.03 -10.48
C VAL A 360 -2.90 -5.36 -9.15
N PHE A 361 -3.39 -4.82 -8.04
CA PHE A 361 -2.95 -5.19 -6.69
C PHE A 361 -3.24 -6.67 -6.39
N ALA A 362 -4.43 -7.19 -6.70
CA ALA A 362 -4.74 -8.61 -6.51
C ALA A 362 -3.79 -9.51 -7.32
N SER A 363 -3.55 -9.19 -8.60
CA SER A 363 -2.73 -10.04 -9.48
C SER A 363 -1.30 -10.21 -9.00
N MET A 364 -0.71 -9.22 -8.30
CA MET A 364 0.65 -9.36 -7.79
C MET A 364 0.77 -10.39 -6.65
N HIS A 365 -0.35 -10.77 -6.03
CA HIS A 365 -0.39 -11.73 -4.94
C HIS A 365 -0.46 -13.19 -5.43
N VAL A 366 -0.69 -13.43 -6.73
CA VAL A 366 -0.76 -14.80 -7.27
C VAL A 366 0.53 -15.58 -7.04
N VAL A 367 1.69 -14.90 -7.05
CA VAL A 367 3.00 -15.53 -6.85
C VAL A 367 3.31 -15.86 -5.40
N SER A 368 2.60 -15.26 -4.43
CA SER A 368 2.78 -15.53 -3.01
C SER A 368 1.61 -16.31 -2.37
N HIS A 369 0.45 -16.37 -3.03
CA HIS A 369 -0.77 -16.99 -2.50
C HIS A 369 -1.38 -18.05 -3.43
N GLY A 370 -0.68 -18.43 -4.50
CA GLY A 370 -1.10 -19.48 -5.43
C GLY A 370 -0.91 -20.88 -4.81
N ALA A 371 -1.71 -21.20 -3.78
CA ALA A 371 -1.57 -22.42 -3.00
C ALA A 371 -2.34 -23.62 -3.59
N ILE A 372 -3.31 -23.39 -4.49
CA ILE A 372 -4.17 -24.45 -5.03
C ILE A 372 -3.46 -25.20 -6.18
N GLY A 373 -2.47 -24.56 -6.81
CA GLY A 373 -1.76 -25.14 -7.96
C GLY A 373 -2.58 -25.12 -9.24
N HIS A 374 -3.64 -24.31 -9.28
CA HIS A 374 -4.51 -24.12 -10.45
C HIS A 374 -4.71 -22.63 -10.67
N LEU A 375 -4.00 -22.08 -11.66
CA LEU A 375 -3.93 -20.64 -11.93
C LEU A 375 -5.31 -19.95 -11.95
N GLY A 376 -6.33 -20.58 -12.53
CA GLY A 376 -7.68 -20.00 -12.55
C GLY A 376 -8.32 -19.86 -11.17
N LEU A 377 -8.08 -20.82 -10.27
CA LEU A 377 -8.59 -20.78 -8.90
C LEU A 377 -7.73 -19.87 -8.03
N ASP A 378 -6.40 -19.91 -8.20
CA ASP A 378 -5.50 -18.99 -7.51
C ASP A 378 -5.82 -17.54 -7.83
N LEU A 379 -6.10 -17.23 -9.12
CA LEU A 379 -6.60 -15.91 -9.53
C LEU A 379 -7.94 -15.56 -8.87
N ALA A 380 -8.87 -16.52 -8.79
CA ALA A 380 -10.15 -16.30 -8.14
C ALA A 380 -9.99 -16.02 -6.64
N VAL A 381 -9.09 -16.73 -5.95
CA VAL A 381 -8.73 -16.49 -4.54
C VAL A 381 -8.17 -15.08 -4.39
N VAL A 382 -7.15 -14.70 -5.17
CA VAL A 382 -6.51 -13.40 -4.95
C VAL A 382 -7.39 -12.21 -5.33
N VAL A 383 -8.24 -12.35 -6.35
CA VAL A 383 -9.25 -11.35 -6.67
C VAL A 383 -10.27 -11.22 -5.55
N THR A 384 -10.71 -12.34 -4.97
CA THR A 384 -11.71 -12.35 -3.89
C THR A 384 -11.15 -11.77 -2.61
N VAL A 385 -9.95 -12.16 -2.19
CA VAL A 385 -9.39 -11.75 -0.89
C VAL A 385 -8.62 -10.44 -1.03
N GLN A 386 -7.47 -10.43 -1.71
CA GLN A 386 -6.60 -9.27 -1.82
C GLN A 386 -7.21 -8.17 -2.70
N GLY A 387 -7.97 -8.55 -3.73
CA GLY A 387 -8.67 -7.58 -4.58
C GLY A 387 -9.77 -6.83 -3.84
N THR A 388 -10.57 -7.49 -3.00
CA THR A 388 -11.62 -6.80 -2.23
C THR A 388 -11.02 -5.92 -1.13
N ALA A 389 -9.94 -6.36 -0.47
CA ALA A 389 -9.14 -5.48 0.39
C ALA A 389 -8.60 -4.26 -0.41
N GLY A 390 -8.13 -4.49 -1.63
CA GLY A 390 -7.72 -3.44 -2.57
C GLY A 390 -8.84 -2.46 -2.93
N LEU A 391 -10.11 -2.89 -2.99
CA LEU A 391 -11.26 -2.00 -3.16
C LEU A 391 -11.45 -1.10 -1.93
N LEU A 392 -11.33 -1.64 -0.71
CA LEU A 392 -11.38 -0.85 0.52
C LEU A 392 -10.25 0.18 0.56
N PHE A 393 -9.02 -0.24 0.32
CA PHE A 393 -7.85 0.64 0.32
C PHE A 393 -8.00 1.72 -0.77
N GLY A 394 -8.42 1.32 -1.96
CA GLY A 394 -8.65 2.26 -3.05
C GLY A 394 -9.77 3.25 -2.77
N TYR A 395 -10.87 2.83 -2.15
CA TYR A 395 -11.96 3.73 -1.78
C TYR A 395 -11.55 4.69 -0.65
N LEU A 396 -10.81 4.20 0.34
CA LEU A 396 -10.23 4.99 1.43
C LEU A 396 -9.29 6.07 0.87
N TRP A 397 -8.37 5.70 -0.03
CA TRP A 397 -7.49 6.63 -0.74
C TRP A 397 -8.29 7.69 -1.49
N SER A 398 -9.21 7.24 -2.34
CA SER A 398 -9.97 8.10 -3.24
C SER A 398 -10.82 9.13 -2.47
N ARG A 399 -11.35 8.73 -1.31
CA ARG A 399 -12.19 9.58 -0.47
C ARG A 399 -11.39 10.57 0.37
N TYR A 400 -10.34 10.12 1.07
CA TYR A 400 -9.65 10.95 2.07
C TYR A 400 -8.31 11.52 1.62
N ARG A 401 -7.68 10.95 0.58
CA ARG A 401 -6.29 11.26 0.16
C ARG A 401 -5.35 11.33 1.35
N ASN A 402 -5.40 10.31 2.20
CA ASN A 402 -4.59 10.21 3.40
C ASN A 402 -3.82 8.90 3.36
N LEU A 403 -2.52 8.99 3.04
CA LEU A 403 -1.67 7.82 2.89
C LEU A 403 -1.43 7.11 4.23
N TRP A 404 -1.41 7.87 5.33
CA TRP A 404 -1.19 7.33 6.67
C TRP A 404 -2.31 6.39 7.12
N LEU A 405 -3.57 6.67 6.73
CA LEU A 405 -4.68 5.75 7.00
C LEU A 405 -4.51 4.41 6.28
N LEU A 406 -3.96 4.42 5.07
CA LEU A 406 -3.69 3.20 4.30
C LEU A 406 -2.55 2.41 4.92
N ILE A 407 -1.44 3.08 5.26
CA ILE A 407 -0.30 2.44 5.93
C ILE A 407 -0.73 1.84 7.26
N LEU A 408 -1.58 2.54 8.03
CA LEU A 408 -2.11 2.02 9.29
C LEU A 408 -3.03 0.82 9.08
N LEU A 409 -3.93 0.87 8.09
CA LEU A 409 -4.85 -0.22 7.79
C LEU A 409 -4.11 -1.46 7.28
N HIS A 410 -3.24 -1.29 6.30
CA HIS A 410 -2.48 -2.39 5.70
C HIS A 410 -1.44 -2.93 6.70
N GLY A 411 -0.67 -2.05 7.35
CA GLY A 411 0.29 -2.42 8.38
C GLY A 411 -0.36 -3.10 9.58
N GLY A 412 -1.50 -2.58 10.03
CA GLY A 412 -2.29 -3.20 11.09
C GLY A 412 -2.79 -4.60 10.69
N THR A 413 -3.23 -4.80 9.45
CA THR A 413 -3.67 -6.12 8.97
C THR A 413 -2.52 -7.13 9.02
N ASN A 414 -1.30 -6.71 8.66
CA ASN A 414 -0.13 -7.60 8.64
C ASN A 414 0.48 -7.82 10.02
N ALA A 415 0.36 -6.86 10.94
CA ALA A 415 1.07 -6.89 12.22
C ALA A 415 0.21 -7.25 13.43
N LEU A 416 -1.10 -6.94 13.43
CA LEU A 416 -1.91 -7.04 14.65
C LEU A 416 -2.09 -8.48 15.14
N GLY A 417 -2.09 -9.47 14.26
CA GLY A 417 -2.14 -10.88 14.65
C GLY A 417 -0.95 -11.31 15.51
N LEU A 418 0.18 -10.60 15.43
CA LEU A 418 1.40 -10.88 16.17
C LEU A 418 1.55 -10.06 17.45
N VAL A 419 0.63 -9.11 17.72
CA VAL A 419 0.68 -8.26 18.92
C VAL A 419 0.63 -9.06 20.23
N PRO A 420 -0.23 -10.10 20.39
CA PRO A 420 -0.23 -10.90 21.62
C PRO A 420 1.14 -11.52 21.92
N PHE A 421 1.85 -11.99 20.90
CA PHE A 421 3.20 -12.52 21.03
C PHE A 421 4.21 -11.43 21.42
N LEU A 422 4.18 -10.26 20.77
CA LEU A 422 5.09 -9.15 21.09
C LEU A 422 4.91 -8.61 22.51
N LEU A 423 3.70 -8.73 23.07
CA LEU A 423 3.39 -8.33 24.45
C LEU A 423 3.73 -9.41 25.48
N GLY A 424 4.24 -10.58 25.05
CA GLY A 424 4.51 -11.72 25.94
C GLY A 424 3.25 -12.33 26.54
N ALA A 425 2.11 -12.16 25.88
CA ALA A 425 0.79 -12.63 26.32
C ALA A 425 0.35 -13.94 25.62
N ALA A 426 1.22 -14.56 24.82
CA ALA A 426 0.96 -15.77 24.03
C ALA A 426 1.92 -16.92 24.39
#